data_AF-A0A848ZM84-F1
#
_entry.id   AF-A0A848ZM84-F1
#
_cell.length_a   1.000
_cell.length_b   1.000
_cell.length_c   1.000
_cell.angle_alpha   90.00
_cell.angle_beta   90.00
_cell.angle_gamma   90.00
#
_symmetry.space_group_name_H-M   'P 1'
#
loop_
_entity.id
_entity.type
_entity.pdbx_description
1 polymer ?
#
loop_
_entity_poly.entity_id
_entity_poly.type
_entity_poly.pdbx_seq_one_letter_code
_entity_poly.pdbx_strand_id
1 'polypeptide(L)'
;AYAFIVSVKVMKYIAPYTVMLTNNLEPVYAIVLAFIILGDSEKMSPLFYLGALLILTTVIANGILKNRKKLKKTTNGLPFH
;
A
#
# COMPACT_ATOMS: atom_id res chain seq x y z
N ALA A 1 -16.29 -7.97 12.13
CA ALA A 1 -17.10 -8.60 11.06
C ALA A 1 -17.58 -7.59 10.00
N TYR A 2 -18.16 -6.45 10.39
CA TYR A 2 -18.74 -5.46 9.46
C TYR A 2 -17.74 -4.89 8.43
N ALA A 3 -16.53 -4.49 8.86
CA ALA A 3 -15.51 -3.92 7.97
C ALA A 3 -15.11 -4.87 6.81
N PHE A 4 -15.05 -6.18 7.08
CA PHE A 4 -14.75 -7.19 6.07
C PHE A 4 -15.89 -7.33 5.05
N ILE A 5 -17.14 -7.38 5.52
CA ILE A 5 -18.35 -7.46 4.68
C ILE A 5 -18.44 -6.22 3.76
N VAL A 6 -18.17 -5.03 4.30
CA VAL A 6 -18.13 -3.78 3.52
C VAL A 6 -17.01 -3.79 2.50
N SER A 7 -15.81 -4.26 2.86
CA SER A 7 -14.66 -4.35 1.94
C SER A 7 -14.96 -5.25 0.73
N VAL A 8 -15.58 -6.42 0.95
CA VAL A 8 -16.03 -7.31 -0.14
C VAL A 8 -17.11 -6.64 -1.00
N LYS A 9 -17.99 -5.82 -0.41
CA LYS A 9 -19.01 -5.05 -1.15
C LYS A 9 -18.39 -3.95 -2.03
N VAL A 10 -17.34 -3.28 -1.56
CA VAL A 10 -16.60 -2.25 -2.31
C VAL A 10 -15.91 -2.87 -3.53
N MET A 11 -15.41 -4.11 -3.42
CA MET A 11 -14.79 -4.82 -4.55
C MET A 11 -15.75 -5.10 -5.72
N LYS A 12 -17.08 -4.96 -5.52
CA LYS A 12 -18.05 -5.01 -6.63
C LYS A 12 -18.02 -3.78 -7.53
N TYR A 13 -17.48 -2.66 -7.05
CA TYR A 13 -17.47 -1.37 -7.76
C TYR A 13 -16.06 -0.85 -8.04
N ILE A 14 -15.07 -1.29 -7.24
CA ILE A 14 -13.66 -0.94 -7.40
C ILE A 14 -12.87 -2.22 -7.61
N ALA A 15 -11.95 -2.21 -8.57
CA ALA A 15 -11.14 -3.38 -8.89
C ALA A 15 -10.43 -3.91 -7.62
N PRO A 16 -10.42 -5.24 -7.37
CA PRO A 16 -9.76 -5.83 -6.21
C PRO A 16 -8.29 -5.41 -6.07
N TYR A 17 -7.62 -5.16 -7.20
CA TYR A 17 -6.27 -4.61 -7.25
C TYR A 17 -6.16 -3.22 -6.60
N THR A 18 -7.11 -2.33 -6.87
CA THR A 18 -7.14 -0.97 -6.31
C THR A 18 -7.42 -1.00 -4.81
N VAL A 19 -8.34 -1.87 -4.36
CA VAL A 19 -8.59 -2.09 -2.93
C VAL A 19 -7.31 -2.58 -2.23
N MET A 20 -6.62 -3.55 -2.82
CA MET A 20 -5.37 -4.08 -2.28
C MET A 20 -4.21 -3.08 -2.31
N LEU A 21 -4.16 -2.20 -3.32
CA LEU A 21 -3.17 -1.13 -3.39
C LEU A 21 -3.42 -0.07 -2.31
N THR A 22 -4.69 0.30 -2.09
CA THR A 22 -5.09 1.28 -1.09
C THR A 22 -4.77 0.79 0.32
N ASN A 23 -5.01 -0.49 0.62
CA ASN A 23 -4.63 -1.09 1.90
C ASN A 23 -3.12 -1.08 2.14
N ASN A 24 -2.31 -1.22 1.08
CA ASN A 24 -0.85 -1.11 1.18
C ASN A 24 -0.36 0.34 1.39
N LEU A 25 -1.20 1.35 1.12
CA LEU A 25 -0.87 2.77 1.35
C LEU A 25 -1.23 3.25 2.77
N GLU A 26 -1.98 2.46 3.53
CA GLU A 26 -2.34 2.73 4.93
C GLU A 26 -1.12 3.11 5.80
N PRO A 27 0.04 2.41 5.74
CA PRO A 27 1.21 2.79 6.52
C PRO A 27 1.85 4.11 6.04
N VAL A 28 1.79 4.39 4.73
CA VAL A 28 2.39 5.61 4.14
C VAL A 28 1.61 6.84 4.57
N TYR A 29 0.28 6.78 4.49
CA TYR A 29 -0.57 7.90 4.92
C TYR A 29 -0.50 8.14 6.43
N ALA A 30 -0.37 7.08 7.23
CA ALA A 30 -0.16 7.22 8.68
C ALA A 30 1.14 7.98 9.01
N ILE A 31 2.24 7.68 8.30
CA ILE A 31 3.52 8.40 8.48
C ILE A 31 3.40 9.87 8.05
N VAL A 32 2.79 10.13 6.89
CA VAL A 32 2.59 11.50 6.39
C VAL A 32 1.72 12.30 7.37
N LEU A 33 0.64 11.72 7.89
CA LEU A 33 -0.24 12.37 8.85
C LEU A 33 0.46 12.64 10.18
N ALA A 34 1.25 11.69 10.69
CA ALA A 34 2.03 11.88 11.90
C ALA A 34 3.05 13.02 11.75
N PHE A 35 3.69 13.15 10.59
CA PHE A 35 4.60 14.26 10.29
C PHE A 35 3.86 15.60 10.28
N ILE A 36 2.68 15.68 9.66
CA ILE A 36 1.89 16.93 9.59
C ILE A 36 1.38 17.36 10.98
N ILE A 37 0.95 16.40 11.81
CA ILE A 37 0.34 16.72 13.12
C ILE A 37 1.40 16.96 14.21
N LEU A 38 2.52 16.21 14.21
CA LEU A 38 3.51 16.23 15.29
C LEU A 38 4.86 16.83 14.91
N GLY A 39 5.17 16.96 13.61
CA GLY A 39 6.54 17.19 13.11
C GLY A 39 7.17 18.54 13.48
N ASP A 40 6.37 19.59 13.68
CA ASP A 40 6.87 20.91 14.09
C ASP A 40 7.02 21.05 15.62
N SER A 41 6.25 20.27 16.38
CA SER A 41 6.16 20.36 17.85
C SER A 41 7.15 19.44 18.58
N GLU A 42 7.56 18.32 17.98
CA GLU A 42 8.58 17.43 18.55
C GLU A 42 9.59 17.04 17.47
N LYS A 43 10.87 17.39 17.67
CA LYS A 43 11.94 16.72 16.92
C LYS A 43 11.87 15.24 17.26
N MET A 44 11.32 14.46 16.33
CA MET A 44 11.13 13.03 16.52
C MET A 44 12.48 12.36 16.81
N SER A 45 12.45 11.29 17.60
CA SER A 45 13.69 10.61 17.98
C SER A 45 14.43 10.09 16.74
N PRO A 46 15.78 9.99 16.77
CA PRO A 46 16.54 9.38 15.68
C PRO A 46 16.03 7.99 15.27
N LEU A 47 15.48 7.24 16.23
CA LEU A 47 14.90 5.92 16.01
C LEU A 47 13.59 5.96 15.20
N PHE A 48 12.79 7.02 15.37
CA PHE A 48 11.58 7.23 14.57
C PHE A 48 11.91 7.40 13.08
N TYR A 49 12.94 8.18 12.76
CA TYR A 49 13.37 8.38 11.36
C TYR A 49 13.86 7.07 10.73
N LEU A 50 14.60 6.24 11.49
CA LEU A 50 15.01 4.91 11.03
C LEU A 50 13.81 3.98 10.81
N GLY A 51 12.84 3.96 11.72
CA GLY A 51 11.60 3.20 11.57
C GLY A 51 10.78 3.65 10.36
N ALA A 52 10.63 4.96 10.17
CA ALA A 52 9.95 5.53 9.01
C ALA A 52 10.63 5.13 7.69
N LEU A 53 11.97 5.19 7.63
CA LEU A 53 12.74 4.76 6.47
C LEU A 53 12.55 3.27 6.16
N LEU A 54 12.52 2.40 7.18
CA LEU A 54 12.33 0.96 7.02
C LEU A 54 10.92 0.63 6.47
N ILE A 55 9.89 1.28 6.99
CA ILE A 55 8.51 1.11 6.51
C ILE A 55 8.38 1.62 5.07
N LEU A 56 8.87 2.82 4.77
CA LEU A 56 8.85 3.41 3.42
C LEU A 56 9.55 2.51 2.40
N THR A 57 10.76 2.05 2.71
CA THR A 57 11.53 1.16 1.82
C THR A 57 10.80 -0.16 1.55
N THR A 58 10.19 -0.75 2.59
CA THR A 58 9.41 -1.99 2.46
C THR A 58 8.17 -1.81 1.57
N VAL A 59 7.41 -0.72 1.77
CA VAL A 59 6.20 -0.44 0.97
C VAL A 59 6.56 -0.15 -0.49
N ILE A 60 7.59 0.66 -0.73
CA ILE A 60 8.06 0.98 -2.09
C ILE A 60 8.56 -0.28 -2.79
N ALA A 61 9.39 -1.10 -2.12
CA ALA A 61 9.89 -2.36 -2.67
C ALA A 61 8.73 -3.30 -3.04
N ASN A 62 7.74 -3.46 -2.15
CA ASN A 62 6.54 -4.26 -2.40
C ASN A 62 5.74 -3.71 -3.59
N GLY A 63 5.57 -2.39 -3.68
CA GLY A 63 4.92 -1.72 -4.82
C GLY A 63 5.61 -2.02 -6.15
N ILE A 64 6.93 -1.82 -6.22
CA ILE A 64 7.73 -2.04 -7.44
C ILE A 64 7.70 -3.52 -7.85
N LEU A 65 7.95 -4.44 -6.91
CA LEU A 65 8.05 -5.87 -7.20
C LEU A 65 6.71 -6.46 -7.68
N LYS A 66 5.60 -5.99 -7.11
CA LYS A 66 4.24 -6.42 -7.48
C LYS A 66 3.80 -5.82 -8.82
N ASN A 67 4.21 -4.59 -9.14
CA ASN A 67 3.94 -3.98 -10.45
C ASN A 67 4.69 -4.71 -11.58
N ARG A 68 5.93 -5.15 -11.32
CA ARG A 68 6.72 -5.97 -12.26
C ARG A 68 6.09 -7.35 -12.55
N LYS A 69 5.46 -7.99 -11.57
CA LYS A 69 4.78 -9.29 -11.75
C LYS A 69 3.47 -9.19 -12.53
N LYS A 70 2.79 -8.03 -12.49
CA LYS A 70 1.51 -7.83 -13.20
C LYS A 70 1.68 -7.74 -14.73
N LEU A 71 2.82 -7.23 -15.21
CA LEU A 71 3.18 -7.18 -16.63
C LEU A 71 3.47 -8.56 -17.26
N LYS A 72 3.77 -9.58 -16.45
CA LYS A 72 4.12 -10.93 -16.94
C LYS A 72 2.94 -11.91 -17.00
N LYS A 73 1.76 -11.53 -16.49
CA LYS A 73 0.60 -12.43 -16.38
C LYS A 73 -0.41 -12.27 -17.53
N THR A 74 -0.34 -11.21 -18.33
CA THR A 74 -1.24 -10.98 -19.48
C THR A 74 -0.75 -11.66 -20.78
N THR A 75 0.50 -12.12 -20.85
CA THR A 75 1.07 -12.75 -22.06
C THR A 75 1.03 -14.28 -22.09
N ASN A 76 0.60 -14.95 -21.02
CA ASN A 76 0.51 -16.42 -20.97
C ASN A 76 -0.93 -16.95 -21.07
N GLY A 77 -1.89 -16.11 -21.48
CA GLY A 77 -3.31 -16.44 -21.54
C GLY A 77 -3.93 -16.35 -22.93
N LEU A 78 -3.15 -16.47 -24.01
CA LEU A 78 -3.71 -16.66 -25.35
C LEU A 78 -4.04 -18.15 -25.51
N PRO A 79 -5.33 -18.56 -25.49
CA PRO A 79 -5.69 -19.86 -26.02
C PRO A 79 -5.45 -19.80 -27.54
N PHE A 80 -4.49 -20.59 -28.00
CA PHE A 80 -4.60 -21.12 -29.35
C PHE A 80 -5.64 -22.25 -29.30
N HIS A 81 -6.64 -22.15 -30.18
CA HIS A 81 -7.81 -23.01 -30.39
C HIS A 81 -9.09 -22.61 -29.65
#